data_AF-A0A024U1H5-F1
#
_entry.id   AF-A0A024U1H5-F1
#
_cell.length_a   1.000
_cell.length_b   1.000
_cell.length_c   1.000
_cell.angle_alpha   90.00
_cell.angle_beta   90.00
_cell.angle_gamma   90.00
#
_symmetry.space_group_name_H-M   'P 1'
#
loop_
_entity.id
_entity.type
_entity.pdbx_description
1 polymer ?
#
loop_
_entity_poly.entity_id
_entity_poly.type
_entity_poly.pdbx_seq_one_letter_code
_entity_poly.pdbx_strand_id
1 'polypeptide(L)'
;MVSSSMASKRSTTVAATSSYQTLPAADDHSRLATVHPHDEAGLLSKLFLHWATPLLKLGNQRQLNPADLWPLQRENQCHIVSASFEPTFRRTRSLVRTIFYTYGWRFAVIGGLQILSVGCTLYGPVVLKKILTALEDSSVGFDQHAVLVYIATLFGANVAQAFLSAHSTFQNQLVTVKLTSALQHLLFRKSLALDAKCRREKTTGEIANMFSADIQWILNFSIFATQLWLIPIQVAVTLVMLYDVVGWATFVGAGVIVFVLVVNNYVVVAQRRCFVRLRQCQDARMKSVNEVFGAMQIIKLNAWEDKFQDKIAAERNVELETLWRIFSLSSCVTALLR
;
A
#
# COMPACT_ATOMS: atom_id res chain seq x y z
N MET A 1 31.08 53.96 -63.20
CA MET A 1 32.19 53.75 -62.25
C MET A 1 31.68 54.18 -60.88
N VAL A 2 31.28 53.23 -60.00
CA VAL A 2 30.70 53.51 -58.65
C VAL A 2 29.31 54.22 -58.73
N SER A 3 28.24 53.96 -57.99
CA SER A 3 27.81 52.92 -57.02
C SER A 3 26.28 52.66 -57.24
N SER A 4 25.48 51.94 -56.44
CA SER A 4 25.69 51.31 -55.12
C SER A 4 24.82 50.07 -54.85
N SER A 5 25.00 49.53 -53.65
CA SER A 5 24.44 48.34 -53.02
C SER A 5 22.93 48.37 -52.65
N MET A 6 22.23 47.26 -52.93
CA MET A 6 21.10 46.77 -52.12
C MET A 6 20.95 45.24 -52.27
N ALA A 7 21.15 44.46 -51.20
CA ALA A 7 20.56 43.12 -51.00
C ALA A 7 20.99 42.52 -49.65
N SER A 8 20.04 41.96 -48.89
CA SER A 8 20.31 41.18 -47.68
C SER A 8 20.78 39.76 -47.98
N LYS A 9 21.70 39.22 -47.18
CA LYS A 9 22.01 37.79 -47.12
C LYS A 9 21.85 37.28 -45.67
N ARG A 10 20.74 36.57 -45.40
CA ARG A 10 20.63 35.68 -44.24
C ARG A 10 21.50 34.45 -44.49
N SER A 11 22.36 34.10 -43.53
CA SER A 11 23.02 32.79 -43.49
C SER A 11 22.20 31.83 -42.64
N THR A 12 21.79 30.69 -43.21
CA THR A 12 21.11 29.60 -42.51
C THR A 12 22.10 28.53 -42.12
N THR A 13 22.61 28.61 -40.89
CA THR A 13 23.49 27.56 -40.33
C THR A 13 22.65 26.36 -39.91
N VAL A 14 22.91 25.20 -40.51
CA VAL A 14 22.21 23.95 -40.17
C VAL A 14 22.76 23.39 -38.85
N ALA A 15 21.90 23.28 -37.84
CA ALA A 15 22.25 22.66 -36.56
C ALA A 15 21.97 21.14 -36.60
N ALA A 16 22.96 20.33 -36.25
CA ALA A 16 22.83 18.87 -36.22
C ALA A 16 22.07 18.37 -34.97
N THR A 17 21.13 17.45 -35.16
CA THR A 17 20.28 16.90 -34.10
C THR A 17 20.97 15.77 -33.31
N SER A 18 21.73 16.15 -32.28
CA SER A 18 22.21 15.19 -31.27
C SER A 18 21.03 14.70 -30.42
N SER A 19 20.58 13.47 -30.66
CA SER A 19 19.38 12.89 -30.04
C SER A 19 19.64 12.30 -28.64
N TYR A 20 20.32 13.05 -27.78
CA TYR A 20 20.41 12.79 -26.34
C TYR A 20 20.16 14.09 -25.58
N GLN A 21 18.97 14.23 -25.00
CA GLN A 21 18.69 15.29 -24.03
C GLN A 21 19.42 15.00 -22.72
N THR A 22 20.68 15.40 -22.64
CA THR A 22 21.30 15.72 -21.35
C THR A 22 20.45 16.80 -20.71
N LEU A 23 19.84 16.50 -19.55
CA LEU A 23 19.15 17.50 -18.74
C LEU A 23 20.12 18.68 -18.51
N PRO A 24 19.69 19.95 -18.67
CA PRO A 24 20.53 21.07 -18.31
C PRO A 24 20.90 20.93 -16.83
N ALA A 25 22.19 21.02 -16.52
CA ALA A 25 22.65 21.07 -15.14
C ALA A 25 22.01 22.31 -14.48
N ALA A 26 21.24 22.07 -13.42
CA ALA A 26 20.60 23.15 -12.68
C ALA A 26 21.66 23.82 -11.77
N ASP A 27 22.38 24.78 -12.32
CA ASP A 27 23.34 25.64 -11.61
C ASP A 27 22.63 26.61 -10.64
N ASP A 28 21.99 26.05 -9.62
CA ASP A 28 21.69 26.73 -8.37
C ASP A 28 21.82 25.73 -7.20
N HIS A 29 23.06 25.54 -6.73
CA HIS A 29 23.41 24.61 -5.66
C HIS A 29 22.93 25.08 -4.29
N SER A 30 21.61 25.01 -4.09
CA SER A 30 20.89 25.14 -2.82
C SER A 30 21.18 23.96 -1.86
N ARG A 31 22.47 23.80 -1.50
CA ARG A 31 23.04 22.86 -0.51
C ARG A 31 22.33 21.49 -0.47
N LEU A 32 22.65 20.64 -1.46
CA LEU A 32 22.35 19.20 -1.40
C LEU A 32 22.78 18.65 -0.03
N ALA A 33 21.80 18.25 0.80
CA ALA A 33 22.08 17.70 2.11
C ALA A 33 22.78 16.34 1.94
N THR A 34 24.08 16.29 2.21
CA THR A 34 24.91 15.08 2.06
C THR A 34 24.56 13.99 3.07
N VAL A 35 23.84 14.35 4.13
CA VAL A 35 23.34 13.49 5.20
C VAL A 35 21.81 13.53 5.19
N HIS A 36 21.17 12.40 5.46
CA HIS A 36 19.72 12.33 5.57
C HIS A 36 19.25 12.95 6.91
N PRO A 37 18.25 13.85 6.94
CA PRO A 37 17.92 14.63 8.14
C PRO A 37 17.44 13.79 9.34
N HIS A 38 16.89 12.59 9.11
CA HIS A 38 16.59 11.66 10.21
C HIS A 38 17.85 11.25 10.99
N ASP A 39 19.03 11.21 10.37
CA ASP A 39 20.25 10.77 11.07
C ASP A 39 20.67 11.82 12.10
N GLU A 40 20.75 13.09 11.69
CA GLU A 40 21.09 14.25 12.55
C GLU A 40 19.97 14.67 13.52
N ALA A 41 18.70 14.32 13.25
CA ALA A 41 17.56 14.73 14.06
C ALA A 41 17.66 14.30 15.54
N GLY A 42 17.48 15.25 16.47
CA GLY A 42 17.35 14.94 17.90
C GLY A 42 16.13 14.04 18.22
N LEU A 43 16.14 13.40 19.40
CA LEU A 43 15.13 12.38 19.77
C LEU A 43 13.68 12.87 19.66
N LEU A 44 13.39 14.13 20.05
CA LEU A 44 12.06 14.73 19.89
C LEU A 44 11.68 14.91 18.42
N SER A 45 12.60 15.37 17.57
CA SER A 45 12.36 15.50 16.12
C SER A 45 12.11 14.15 15.46
N LYS A 46 12.80 13.08 15.90
CA LYS A 46 12.54 11.70 15.49
C LYS A 46 11.15 11.21 15.97
N LEU A 47 10.78 11.46 17.22
CA LEU A 47 9.51 11.00 17.82
C LEU A 47 8.27 11.69 17.22
N PHE A 48 8.34 13.00 16.96
CA PHE A 48 7.28 13.78 16.30
C PHE A 48 7.36 13.76 14.76
N LEU A 49 8.29 12.99 14.17
CA LEU A 49 8.59 12.96 12.72
C LEU A 49 8.87 14.35 12.09
N HIS A 50 9.24 15.35 12.90
CA HIS A 50 9.39 16.74 12.50
C HIS A 50 10.54 16.97 11.50
N TRP A 51 11.52 16.07 11.45
CA TRP A 51 12.57 16.04 10.43
C TRP A 51 12.03 15.98 8.99
N ALA A 52 10.80 15.50 8.77
CA ALA A 52 10.15 15.48 7.45
C ALA A 52 9.46 16.81 7.09
N THR A 53 9.18 17.69 8.06
CA THR A 53 8.45 18.95 7.85
C THR A 53 9.05 19.89 6.80
N PRO A 54 10.39 20.02 6.62
CA PRO A 54 10.96 20.86 5.58
C PRO A 54 10.57 20.45 4.15
N LEU A 55 10.58 19.14 3.85
CA LEU A 55 10.21 18.61 2.53
C LEU A 55 8.69 18.70 2.29
N LEU A 56 7.89 18.47 3.33
CA LEU A 56 6.43 18.68 3.27
C LEU A 56 6.09 20.16 2.99
N LYS A 57 6.80 21.10 3.62
CA LYS A 57 6.65 22.53 3.37
C LYS A 57 7.05 22.91 1.95
N LEU A 58 8.15 22.36 1.44
CA LEU A 58 8.60 22.58 0.06
C LEU A 58 7.58 22.04 -0.96
N GLY A 59 7.07 20.83 -0.74
CA GLY A 59 6.05 20.20 -1.59
C GLY A 59 4.70 20.91 -1.59
N ASN A 60 4.38 21.65 -0.51
CA ASN A 60 3.22 22.54 -0.45
C ASN A 60 3.46 23.90 -1.14
N GLN A 61 4.72 24.27 -1.43
CA GLN A 61 5.08 25.51 -2.12
C GLN A 61 5.28 25.32 -3.62
N ARG A 62 5.79 24.16 -4.05
CA ARG A 62 5.95 23.78 -5.46
C ARG A 62 6.00 22.26 -5.63
N GLN A 63 5.81 21.81 -6.88
CA GLN A 63 6.10 20.43 -7.25
C GLN A 63 7.56 20.07 -6.89
N LEU A 64 7.73 18.88 -6.31
CA LEU A 64 9.04 18.33 -5.97
C LEU A 64 9.72 17.72 -7.19
N ASN A 65 11.01 17.99 -7.33
CA ASN A 65 11.92 17.43 -8.33
C ASN A 65 12.82 16.36 -7.68
N PRO A 66 13.44 15.45 -8.45
CA PRO A 66 14.35 14.43 -7.90
C PRO A 66 15.55 15.00 -7.13
N ALA A 67 15.99 16.22 -7.44
CA ALA A 67 17.07 16.91 -6.74
C ALA A 67 16.69 17.45 -5.35
N ASP A 68 15.38 17.55 -5.03
CA ASP A 68 14.89 17.97 -3.71
C ASP A 68 14.88 16.81 -2.69
N LEU A 69 15.13 15.58 -3.15
CA LEU A 69 15.06 14.38 -2.32
C LEU A 69 16.38 14.13 -1.59
N TRP A 70 16.30 13.83 -0.30
CA TRP A 70 17.47 13.49 0.52
C TRP A 70 18.11 12.17 0.09
N PRO A 71 19.45 12.04 0.20
CA PRO A 71 20.12 10.77 -0.04
C PRO A 71 19.64 9.70 0.95
N LEU A 72 19.53 8.46 0.48
CA LEU A 72 19.04 7.35 1.30
C LEU A 72 20.01 7.03 2.44
N GLN A 73 19.51 6.99 3.68
CA GLN A 73 20.28 6.61 4.89
C GLN A 73 21.15 5.37 4.67
N ARG A 74 22.38 5.37 5.17
CA ARG A 74 23.38 4.32 4.90
C ARG A 74 22.88 2.91 5.21
N GLU A 75 22.15 2.71 6.32
CA GLU A 75 21.61 1.39 6.70
C GLU A 75 20.40 0.92 5.86
N ASN A 76 19.85 1.78 5.02
CA ASN A 76 18.76 1.46 4.08
C ASN A 76 19.30 1.16 2.67
N GLN A 77 20.58 1.41 2.38
CA GLN A 77 21.15 1.26 1.04
C GLN A 77 21.33 -0.21 0.64
N CYS A 78 20.98 -0.53 -0.60
CA CYS A 78 20.96 -1.88 -1.18
C CYS A 78 22.21 -2.72 -0.88
N HIS A 79 23.41 -2.12 -0.96
CA HIS A 79 24.66 -2.85 -0.74
C HIS A 79 24.86 -3.29 0.72
N ILE A 80 24.55 -2.42 1.70
CA ILE A 80 24.62 -2.74 3.14
C ILE A 80 23.58 -3.81 3.49
N VAL A 81 22.35 -3.61 3.04
CA VAL A 81 21.21 -4.50 3.27
C VAL A 81 21.50 -5.90 2.70
N SER A 82 21.98 -5.97 1.47
CA SER A 82 22.27 -7.23 0.78
C SER A 82 23.51 -7.94 1.33
N ALA A 83 24.52 -7.21 1.81
CA ALA A 83 25.69 -7.79 2.47
C ALA A 83 25.32 -8.54 3.76
N SER A 84 24.27 -8.12 4.47
CA SER A 84 23.73 -8.83 5.63
C SER A 84 22.81 -10.00 5.24
N PHE A 85 21.95 -9.81 4.23
CA PHE A 85 20.93 -10.77 3.87
C PHE A 85 21.45 -11.96 3.02
N GLU A 86 22.36 -11.72 2.07
CA GLU A 86 22.82 -12.76 1.13
C GLU A 86 23.59 -13.92 1.79
N PRO A 87 24.55 -13.70 2.73
CA PRO A 87 25.25 -14.80 3.40
C PRO A 87 24.27 -15.68 4.20
N THR A 88 23.32 -15.04 4.88
CA THR A 88 22.24 -15.70 5.63
C THR A 88 21.36 -16.53 4.69
N PHE A 89 20.99 -16.00 3.53
CA PHE A 89 20.23 -16.74 2.51
C PHE A 89 21.01 -17.94 1.96
N ARG A 90 22.30 -17.77 1.63
CA ARG A 90 23.17 -18.85 1.12
C ARG A 90 23.28 -20.01 2.10
N ARG A 91 23.41 -19.74 3.41
CA ARG A 91 23.42 -20.73 4.49
C ARG A 91 22.07 -21.42 4.67
N THR A 92 20.97 -20.68 4.50
CA THR A 92 19.63 -21.10 4.94
C THR A 92 18.80 -21.74 3.82
N ARG A 93 19.05 -21.37 2.56
CA ARG A 93 18.31 -21.77 1.33
C ARG A 93 16.79 -21.49 1.31
N SER A 94 16.22 -20.95 2.39
CA SER A 94 14.81 -20.56 2.52
C SER A 94 14.69 -19.06 2.80
N LEU A 95 13.87 -18.36 2.01
CA LEU A 95 13.60 -16.93 2.19
C LEU A 95 12.98 -16.64 3.55
N VAL A 96 11.92 -17.36 3.92
CA VAL A 96 11.17 -17.17 5.19
C VAL A 96 12.10 -17.26 6.40
N ARG A 97 12.93 -18.31 6.49
CA ARG A 97 13.88 -18.49 7.60
C ARG A 97 15.02 -17.46 7.58
N THR A 98 15.39 -16.93 6.40
CA THR A 98 16.35 -15.82 6.26
C THR A 98 15.76 -14.50 6.76
N ILE A 99 14.49 -14.23 6.45
CA ILE A 99 13.75 -13.05 6.91
C ILE A 99 13.66 -13.06 8.45
N PHE A 100 13.22 -14.17 9.05
CA PHE A 100 13.16 -14.30 10.50
C PHE A 100 14.54 -14.18 11.18
N TYR A 101 15.61 -14.73 10.59
CA TYR A 101 16.95 -14.59 11.17
C TYR A 101 17.51 -13.16 11.06
N THR A 102 17.28 -12.47 9.94
CA THR A 102 17.85 -11.13 9.68
C THR A 102 17.04 -10.00 10.32
N TYR A 103 15.71 -10.16 10.40
CA TYR A 103 14.79 -9.11 10.84
C TYR A 103 13.90 -9.50 12.03
N GLY A 104 13.96 -10.74 12.53
CA GLY A 104 13.06 -11.24 13.59
C GLY A 104 13.02 -10.38 14.86
N TRP A 105 14.15 -9.83 15.29
CA TRP A 105 14.19 -8.88 16.42
C TRP A 105 13.44 -7.58 16.12
N ARG A 106 13.56 -7.03 14.90
CA ARG A 106 12.80 -5.84 14.48
C ARG A 106 11.30 -6.15 14.39
N PHE A 107 10.91 -7.33 13.88
CA PHE A 107 9.53 -7.79 13.91
C PHE A 107 8.99 -7.98 15.34
N ALA A 108 9.79 -8.48 16.28
CA ALA A 108 9.39 -8.60 17.69
C ALA A 108 9.16 -7.23 18.34
N VAL A 109 10.03 -6.24 18.09
CA VAL A 109 9.83 -4.86 18.57
C VAL A 109 8.59 -4.22 17.95
N ILE A 110 8.38 -4.38 16.64
CA ILE A 110 7.17 -3.90 15.94
C ILE A 110 5.91 -4.58 16.51
N GLY A 111 5.93 -5.89 16.73
CA GLY A 111 4.83 -6.63 17.36
C GLY A 111 4.54 -6.16 18.78
N GLY A 112 5.55 -5.87 19.59
CA GLY A 112 5.41 -5.29 20.92
C GLY A 112 4.74 -3.90 20.90
N LEU A 113 5.16 -3.03 19.97
CA LEU A 113 4.51 -1.73 19.76
C LEU A 113 3.04 -1.87 19.31
N GLN A 114 2.72 -2.88 18.51
CA GLN A 114 1.35 -3.18 18.09
C GLN A 114 0.49 -3.72 19.23
N ILE A 115 1.00 -4.65 20.04
CA ILE A 115 0.32 -5.12 21.27
C ILE A 115 0.02 -3.93 22.19
N LEU A 116 1.01 -3.06 22.43
CA LEU A 116 0.82 -1.90 23.31
C LEU A 116 -0.19 -0.90 22.73
N SER A 117 -0.15 -0.62 21.42
CA SER A 117 -1.18 0.19 20.75
C SER A 117 -2.58 -0.42 20.90
N VAL A 118 -2.73 -1.74 20.72
CA VAL A 118 -4.02 -2.43 20.91
C VAL A 118 -4.48 -2.35 22.37
N GLY A 119 -3.56 -2.48 23.34
CA GLY A 119 -3.83 -2.26 24.76
C GLY A 119 -4.37 -0.86 25.05
N CYS A 120 -3.77 0.19 24.46
CA CYS A 120 -4.27 1.56 24.57
C CYS A 120 -5.67 1.72 23.92
N THR A 121 -5.95 1.08 22.79
CA THR A 121 -7.31 1.07 22.19
C THR A 121 -8.33 0.39 23.11
N LEU A 122 -7.97 -0.76 23.71
CA LEU A 122 -8.84 -1.54 24.60
C LEU A 122 -9.06 -0.88 25.98
N TYR A 123 -8.21 0.06 26.38
CA TYR A 123 -8.42 0.88 27.58
C TYR A 123 -9.65 1.79 27.45
N GLY A 124 -10.03 2.21 26.24
CA GLY A 124 -11.19 3.08 25.99
C GLY A 124 -12.51 2.54 26.54
N PRO A 125 -12.96 1.34 26.13
CA PRO A 125 -14.16 0.70 26.68
C PRO A 125 -14.11 0.48 28.20
N VAL A 126 -12.93 0.17 28.77
CA VAL A 126 -12.76 -0.03 30.22
C VAL A 126 -12.99 1.27 30.99
N VAL A 127 -12.45 2.40 30.51
CA VAL A 127 -12.69 3.71 31.09
C VAL A 127 -14.16 4.12 30.94
N LEU A 128 -14.76 3.90 29.76
CA LEU A 128 -16.16 4.22 29.52
C LEU A 128 -17.10 3.47 30.49
N LYS A 129 -16.84 2.18 30.75
CA LYS A 129 -17.56 1.41 31.77
C LYS A 129 -17.44 2.04 33.15
N LYS A 130 -16.22 2.45 33.56
CA LYS A 130 -15.98 3.08 34.88
C LYS A 130 -16.66 4.45 35.02
N ILE A 131 -16.66 5.27 33.97
CA ILE A 131 -17.37 6.56 33.98
C ILE A 131 -18.89 6.35 34.04
N LEU A 132 -19.43 5.38 33.28
CA LEU A 132 -20.87 5.09 33.28
C LEU A 132 -21.35 4.62 34.66
N THR A 133 -20.68 3.64 35.27
CA THR A 133 -21.04 3.18 36.63
C THR A 133 -20.92 4.31 37.67
N ALA A 134 -19.94 5.20 37.55
CA ALA A 134 -19.79 6.36 38.43
C ALA A 134 -20.86 7.48 38.22
N LEU A 135 -21.65 7.41 37.15
CA LEU A 135 -22.83 8.25 36.93
C LEU A 135 -24.12 7.56 37.40
N GLU A 136 -24.20 6.24 37.23
CA GLU A 136 -25.33 5.42 37.67
C GLU A 136 -25.43 5.33 39.20
N ASP A 137 -24.28 5.25 39.90
CA ASP A 137 -24.21 5.08 41.35
C ASP A 137 -24.42 6.40 42.13
N SER A 138 -25.56 7.05 41.86
CA SER A 138 -25.99 8.32 42.49
C SER A 138 -26.22 8.25 44.02
N SER A 139 -25.89 7.12 44.65
CA SER A 139 -25.99 6.87 46.09
C SER A 139 -24.81 7.44 46.88
N VAL A 140 -23.65 7.59 46.23
CA VAL A 140 -22.44 8.23 46.77
C VAL A 140 -22.15 9.47 45.92
N GLY A 141 -21.91 10.61 46.57
CA GLY A 141 -21.83 11.91 45.89
C GLY A 141 -20.81 11.92 44.74
N PHE A 142 -21.24 12.44 43.58
CA PHE A 142 -20.50 12.42 42.31
C PHE A 142 -19.05 12.94 42.44
N ASP A 143 -18.07 12.03 42.38
CA ASP A 143 -16.65 12.39 42.39
C ASP A 143 -16.20 12.90 41.01
N GLN A 144 -16.40 14.21 40.82
CA GLN A 144 -15.93 14.94 39.66
C GLN A 144 -14.42 14.80 39.43
N HIS A 145 -13.61 14.62 40.49
CA HIS A 145 -12.16 14.47 40.34
C HIS A 145 -11.79 13.10 39.77
N ALA A 146 -12.40 12.01 40.25
CA ALA A 146 -12.22 10.68 39.66
C ALA A 146 -12.62 10.65 38.18
N VAL A 147 -13.78 11.23 37.83
CA VAL A 147 -14.26 11.28 36.43
C VAL A 147 -13.31 12.10 35.54
N LEU A 148 -12.81 13.24 36.01
CA LEU A 148 -11.81 14.04 35.28
C LEU A 148 -10.47 13.30 35.11
N VAL A 149 -10.02 12.53 36.11
CA VAL A 149 -8.82 11.68 36.00
C VAL A 149 -9.03 10.60 34.94
N TYR A 150 -10.17 9.92 34.93
CA TYR A 150 -10.50 8.92 33.91
C TYR A 150 -10.52 9.51 32.48
N ILE A 151 -11.09 10.71 32.30
CA ILE A 151 -11.08 11.41 31.01
C ILE A 151 -9.64 11.79 30.59
N ALA A 152 -8.82 12.25 31.53
CA ALA A 152 -7.43 12.61 31.27
C ALA A 152 -6.55 11.41 30.92
N THR A 153 -6.70 10.26 31.60
CA THR A 153 -5.97 9.03 31.24
C THR A 153 -6.45 8.44 29.92
N LEU A 154 -7.74 8.55 29.60
CA LEU A 154 -8.28 8.16 28.28
C LEU A 154 -7.70 9.01 27.15
N PHE A 155 -7.62 10.34 27.33
CA PHE A 155 -6.94 11.21 26.37
C PHE A 155 -5.47 10.83 26.20
N GLY A 156 -4.74 10.62 27.31
CA GLY A 156 -3.35 10.16 27.30
C GLY A 156 -3.16 8.82 26.58
N ALA A 157 -4.07 7.86 26.80
CA ALA A 157 -4.05 6.56 26.12
C ALA A 157 -4.29 6.69 24.61
N ASN A 158 -5.24 7.53 24.18
CA ASN A 158 -5.49 7.78 22.75
C ASN A 158 -4.30 8.48 22.06
N VAL A 159 -3.64 9.43 22.73
CA VAL A 159 -2.42 10.06 22.23
C VAL A 159 -1.29 9.02 22.13
N ALA A 160 -1.07 8.21 23.16
CA ALA A 160 -0.08 7.13 23.15
C ALA A 160 -0.34 6.10 22.03
N GLN A 161 -1.61 5.70 21.84
CA GLN A 161 -2.06 4.82 20.77
C GLN A 161 -1.66 5.37 19.39
N ALA A 162 -1.92 6.65 19.14
CA ALA A 162 -1.57 7.30 17.87
C ALA A 162 -0.04 7.28 17.61
N PHE A 163 0.78 7.64 18.61
CA PHE A 163 2.24 7.58 18.49
C PHE A 163 2.77 6.16 18.26
N LEU A 164 2.27 5.17 19.02
CA LEU A 164 2.67 3.77 18.92
C LEU A 164 2.31 3.18 17.55
N SER A 165 1.10 3.46 17.07
CA SER A 165 0.62 3.02 15.75
C SER A 165 1.42 3.67 14.61
N ALA A 166 1.67 4.98 14.68
CA ALA A 166 2.46 5.70 13.69
C ALA A 166 3.91 5.17 13.63
N HIS A 167 4.57 4.99 14.79
CA HIS A 167 5.95 4.51 14.83
C HIS A 167 6.06 3.04 14.41
N SER A 168 5.13 2.18 14.84
CA SER A 168 5.01 0.80 14.37
C SER A 168 4.89 0.73 12.85
N THR A 169 3.99 1.53 12.27
CA THR A 169 3.76 1.60 10.82
C THR A 169 5.01 2.05 10.08
N PHE A 170 5.68 3.11 10.56
CA PHE A 170 6.93 3.63 9.98
C PHE A 170 8.05 2.58 10.00
N GLN A 171 8.28 1.89 11.13
CA GLN A 171 9.29 0.84 11.24
C GLN A 171 8.98 -0.37 10.34
N ASN A 172 7.70 -0.74 10.22
CA ASN A 172 7.26 -1.84 9.35
C ASN A 172 7.50 -1.50 7.86
N GLN A 173 7.23 -0.26 7.45
CA GLN A 173 7.56 0.24 6.10
C GLN A 173 9.08 0.28 5.85
N LEU A 174 9.90 0.68 6.83
CA LEU A 174 11.36 0.63 6.70
C LEU A 174 11.91 -0.80 6.56
N VAL A 175 11.38 -1.76 7.33
CA VAL A 175 11.73 -3.19 7.18
C VAL A 175 11.28 -3.72 5.82
N THR A 176 10.11 -3.29 5.34
CA THR A 176 9.59 -3.64 4.00
C THR A 176 10.54 -3.19 2.91
N VAL A 177 10.90 -1.91 2.85
CA VAL A 177 11.80 -1.36 1.82
C VAL A 177 13.18 -2.05 1.83
N LYS A 178 13.72 -2.33 3.03
CA LYS A 178 14.97 -3.12 3.17
C LYS A 178 14.81 -4.52 2.57
N LEU A 179 13.73 -5.23 2.90
CA LEU A 179 13.49 -6.57 2.36
C LEU A 179 13.22 -6.57 0.85
N THR A 180 12.52 -5.56 0.31
CA THR A 180 12.36 -5.36 -1.16
C THR A 180 13.71 -5.29 -1.83
N SER A 181 14.60 -4.43 -1.32
CA SER A 181 15.93 -4.22 -1.88
C SER A 181 16.79 -5.50 -1.81
N ALA A 182 16.74 -6.24 -0.70
CA ALA A 182 17.45 -7.51 -0.54
C ALA A 182 16.98 -8.58 -1.54
N LEU A 183 15.66 -8.75 -1.70
CA LEU A 183 15.07 -9.73 -2.61
C LEU A 183 15.34 -9.38 -4.07
N GLN A 184 15.20 -8.11 -4.44
CA GLN A 184 15.50 -7.61 -5.79
C GLN A 184 16.99 -7.75 -6.13
N HIS A 185 17.90 -7.47 -5.19
CA HIS A 185 19.34 -7.70 -5.38
C HIS A 185 19.67 -9.19 -5.56
N LEU A 186 19.10 -10.09 -4.74
CA LEU A 186 19.29 -11.53 -4.91
C LEU A 186 18.78 -12.04 -6.26
N LEU A 187 17.58 -11.60 -6.68
CA LEU A 187 16.99 -11.98 -7.96
C LEU A 187 17.83 -11.46 -9.14
N PHE A 188 18.31 -10.21 -9.08
CA PHE A 188 19.18 -9.62 -10.09
C PHE A 188 20.55 -10.32 -10.16
N ARG A 189 21.19 -10.57 -9.00
CA ARG A 189 22.45 -11.32 -8.94
C ARG A 189 22.28 -12.74 -9.51
N LYS A 190 21.14 -13.40 -9.25
CA LYS A 190 20.86 -14.71 -9.82
C LYS A 190 20.52 -14.65 -11.31
N SER A 191 19.81 -13.63 -11.82
CA SER A 191 19.43 -13.54 -13.24
C SER A 191 20.65 -13.33 -14.15
N LEU A 192 21.66 -12.57 -13.69
CA LEU A 192 22.96 -12.49 -14.34
C LEU A 192 23.65 -13.88 -14.38
N ALA A 193 23.63 -14.60 -13.26
CA ALA A 193 24.20 -15.93 -13.10
C ALA A 193 23.21 -17.10 -13.40
N LEU A 194 22.41 -16.98 -14.47
CA LEU A 194 21.60 -18.07 -15.04
C LEU A 194 22.33 -18.73 -16.22
N ASP A 195 22.40 -20.06 -16.20
CA ASP A 195 22.92 -20.88 -17.29
C ASP A 195 22.01 -20.84 -18.53
N ALA A 196 22.57 -21.11 -19.71
CA ALA A 196 21.85 -21.07 -20.99
C ALA A 196 20.61 -21.98 -21.03
N LYS A 197 20.59 -23.10 -20.29
CA LYS A 197 19.41 -23.96 -20.14
C LYS A 197 18.27 -23.23 -19.42
N CYS A 198 18.52 -22.72 -18.22
CA CYS A 198 17.49 -22.02 -17.45
C CYS A 198 17.06 -20.68 -18.08
N ARG A 199 17.92 -20.04 -18.89
CA ARG A 199 17.54 -18.87 -19.72
C ARG A 199 16.60 -19.22 -20.89
N ARG A 200 16.49 -20.50 -21.29
CA ARG A 200 15.46 -20.98 -22.23
C ARG A 200 14.17 -21.37 -21.52
N GLU A 201 14.27 -21.86 -20.29
CA GLU A 201 13.13 -22.27 -19.44
C GLU A 201 12.43 -21.08 -18.75
N LYS A 202 13.13 -19.96 -18.54
CA LYS A 202 12.58 -18.73 -17.95
C LYS A 202 12.83 -17.52 -18.83
N THR A 203 11.75 -16.94 -19.31
CA THR A 203 11.76 -15.73 -20.14
C THR A 203 12.12 -14.48 -19.34
N THR A 204 12.63 -13.46 -20.03
CA THR A 204 12.88 -12.12 -19.43
C THR A 204 11.60 -11.52 -18.82
N GLY A 205 10.43 -11.79 -19.42
CA GLY A 205 9.13 -11.32 -18.92
C GLY A 205 8.75 -11.94 -17.58
N GLU A 206 8.96 -13.24 -17.39
CA GLU A 206 8.73 -13.90 -16.09
C GLU A 206 9.69 -13.38 -15.01
N ILE A 207 10.98 -13.17 -15.35
CA ILE A 207 11.95 -12.61 -14.41
C ILE A 207 11.56 -11.17 -14.02
N ALA A 208 11.04 -10.38 -14.96
CA ALA A 208 10.51 -9.04 -14.69
C ALA A 208 9.25 -9.08 -13.81
N ASN A 209 8.32 -10.03 -14.01
CA ASN A 209 7.16 -10.24 -13.13
C ASN A 209 7.58 -10.64 -11.71
N MET A 210 8.57 -11.54 -11.58
CA MET A 210 9.12 -11.90 -10.28
C MET A 210 9.71 -10.68 -9.55
N PHE A 211 10.37 -9.77 -10.29
CA PHE A 211 10.99 -8.57 -9.74
C PHE A 211 9.99 -7.50 -9.29
N SER A 212 8.85 -7.38 -9.98
CA SER A 212 7.87 -6.30 -9.78
C SER A 212 6.63 -6.71 -8.99
N ALA A 213 6.07 -7.90 -9.23
CA ALA A 213 4.81 -8.37 -8.66
C ALA A 213 5.02 -9.42 -7.56
N ASP A 214 5.75 -10.49 -7.84
CA ASP A 214 5.80 -11.65 -6.93
C ASP A 214 6.57 -11.32 -5.64
N ILE A 215 7.64 -10.51 -5.72
CA ILE A 215 8.32 -9.94 -4.55
C ILE A 215 7.36 -9.12 -3.68
N GLN A 216 6.46 -8.32 -4.25
CA GLN A 216 5.50 -7.52 -3.48
C GLN A 216 4.49 -8.39 -2.72
N TRP A 217 4.07 -9.52 -3.28
CA TRP A 217 3.25 -10.48 -2.56
C TRP A 217 3.98 -11.15 -1.39
N ILE A 218 5.26 -11.51 -1.56
CA ILE A 218 6.10 -12.08 -0.48
C ILE A 218 6.30 -11.06 0.66
N LEU A 219 6.49 -9.78 0.31
CA LEU A 219 6.61 -8.69 1.26
C LEU A 219 5.29 -8.47 2.03
N ASN A 220 4.18 -8.31 1.32
CA ASN A 220 2.86 -8.14 1.91
C ASN A 220 2.51 -9.28 2.87
N PHE A 221 2.75 -10.55 2.48
CA PHE A 221 2.57 -11.69 3.38
C PHE A 221 3.44 -11.57 4.65
N SER A 222 4.70 -11.17 4.52
CA SER A 222 5.62 -10.99 5.66
C SER A 222 5.17 -9.88 6.62
N ILE A 223 4.56 -8.81 6.09
CA ILE A 223 3.99 -7.70 6.87
C ILE A 223 2.72 -8.15 7.61
N PHE A 224 1.77 -8.76 6.89
CA PHE A 224 0.48 -9.19 7.43
C PHE A 224 0.58 -10.41 8.36
N ALA A 225 1.67 -11.18 8.31
CA ALA A 225 1.93 -12.29 9.24
C ALA A 225 1.90 -11.88 10.73
N THR A 226 2.18 -10.60 11.04
CA THR A 226 2.05 -10.07 12.42
C THR A 226 0.58 -9.89 12.81
N GLN A 227 -0.26 -9.41 11.88
CA GLN A 227 -1.69 -9.22 12.12
C GLN A 227 -2.43 -10.55 12.26
N LEU A 228 -1.96 -11.61 11.59
CA LEU A 228 -2.56 -12.94 11.61
C LEU A 228 -2.67 -13.54 13.02
N TRP A 229 -1.72 -13.26 13.93
CA TRP A 229 -1.79 -13.68 15.33
C TRP A 229 -2.30 -12.58 16.27
N LEU A 230 -2.08 -11.30 15.94
CA LEU A 230 -2.54 -10.18 16.75
C LEU A 230 -4.07 -10.05 16.76
N ILE A 231 -4.74 -10.21 15.61
CA ILE A 231 -6.19 -10.06 15.47
C ILE A 231 -6.94 -11.10 16.32
N PRO A 232 -6.62 -12.42 16.29
CA PRO A 232 -7.24 -13.40 17.20
C PRO A 232 -7.09 -13.05 18.69
N ILE A 233 -5.92 -12.55 19.12
CA ILE A 233 -5.70 -12.12 20.51
C ILE A 233 -6.57 -10.90 20.84
N GLN A 234 -6.61 -9.89 19.95
CA GLN A 234 -7.45 -8.71 20.14
C GLN A 234 -8.94 -9.08 20.24
N VAL A 235 -9.44 -9.98 19.38
CA VAL A 235 -10.81 -10.49 19.42
C VAL A 235 -11.08 -11.24 20.73
N ALA A 236 -10.16 -12.11 21.17
CA ALA A 236 -10.31 -12.86 22.42
C ALA A 236 -10.37 -11.93 23.65
N VAL A 237 -9.49 -10.94 23.75
CA VAL A 237 -9.52 -9.96 24.87
C VAL A 237 -10.79 -9.10 24.82
N THR A 238 -11.23 -8.68 23.63
CA THR A 238 -12.49 -7.93 23.45
C THR A 238 -13.70 -8.77 23.89
N LEU A 239 -13.71 -10.07 23.58
CA LEU A 239 -14.77 -11.00 23.99
C LEU A 239 -14.82 -11.17 25.51
N VAL A 240 -13.65 -11.28 26.17
CA VAL A 240 -13.56 -11.33 27.65
C VAL A 240 -14.06 -10.03 28.28
N MET A 241 -13.68 -8.87 27.74
CA MET A 241 -14.19 -7.57 28.20
C MET A 241 -15.71 -7.44 28.03
N LEU A 242 -16.28 -7.98 26.94
CA LEU A 242 -17.74 -7.97 26.71
C LEU A 242 -18.48 -8.94 27.64
N TYR A 243 -17.88 -10.10 27.95
CA TYR A 243 -18.42 -11.04 28.94
C TYR A 243 -18.49 -10.45 30.35
N ASP A 244 -17.53 -9.61 30.74
CA ASP A 244 -17.56 -8.84 32.00
C ASP A 244 -18.68 -7.77 32.03
N VAL A 245 -19.33 -7.46 30.90
CA VAL A 245 -20.46 -6.50 30.81
C VAL A 245 -21.81 -7.18 30.64
N VAL A 246 -21.90 -8.21 29.78
CA VAL A 246 -23.20 -8.83 29.38
C VAL A 246 -23.25 -10.35 29.63
N GLY A 247 -22.23 -10.93 30.25
CA GLY A 247 -22.16 -12.36 30.57
C GLY A 247 -22.37 -13.25 29.35
N TRP A 248 -23.16 -14.32 29.51
CA TRP A 248 -23.40 -15.35 28.49
C TRP A 248 -23.98 -14.83 27.16
N ALA A 249 -24.69 -13.69 27.15
CA ALA A 249 -25.22 -13.09 25.92
C ALA A 249 -24.11 -12.75 24.90
N THR A 250 -22.89 -12.50 25.39
CA THR A 250 -21.66 -12.29 24.60
C THR A 250 -21.41 -13.40 23.58
N PHE A 251 -21.65 -14.66 23.95
CA PHE A 251 -21.44 -15.80 23.05
C PHE A 251 -22.53 -15.90 21.97
N VAL A 252 -23.76 -15.44 22.25
CA VAL A 252 -24.83 -15.34 21.26
C VAL A 252 -24.47 -14.26 20.22
N GLY A 253 -24.01 -13.09 20.68
CA GLY A 253 -23.52 -12.02 19.80
C GLY A 253 -22.34 -12.45 18.93
N ALA A 254 -21.36 -13.16 19.51
CA ALA A 254 -20.24 -13.74 18.76
C ALA A 254 -20.70 -14.78 17.73
N GLY A 255 -21.69 -15.60 18.06
CA GLY A 255 -22.33 -16.54 17.13
C GLY A 255 -22.99 -15.84 15.94
N VAL A 256 -23.71 -14.74 16.17
CA VAL A 256 -24.29 -13.91 15.11
C VAL A 256 -23.20 -13.29 14.23
N ILE A 257 -22.11 -12.77 14.81
CA ILE A 257 -20.98 -12.22 14.03
C ILE A 257 -20.34 -13.31 13.15
N VAL A 258 -20.10 -14.52 13.67
CA VAL A 258 -19.57 -15.64 12.89
C VAL A 258 -20.54 -16.05 11.78
N PHE A 259 -21.85 -16.09 12.04
CA PHE A 259 -22.87 -16.37 11.04
C PHE A 259 -22.87 -15.32 9.91
N VAL A 260 -22.83 -14.03 10.25
CA VAL A 260 -22.75 -12.93 9.27
C VAL A 260 -21.47 -13.00 8.43
N LEU A 261 -20.32 -13.35 9.04
CA LEU A 261 -19.07 -13.58 8.30
C LEU A 261 -19.15 -14.77 7.33
N VAL A 262 -19.82 -15.86 7.71
CA VAL A 262 -20.05 -17.03 6.84
C VAL A 262 -20.98 -16.67 5.68
N VAL A 263 -22.08 -15.97 5.94
CA VAL A 263 -23.01 -15.48 4.89
C VAL A 263 -22.28 -14.51 3.96
N ASN A 264 -21.49 -13.58 4.50
CA ASN A 264 -20.67 -12.67 3.70
C ASN A 264 -19.70 -13.43 2.78
N ASN A 265 -19.02 -14.47 3.27
CA ASN A 265 -18.11 -15.28 2.47
C ASN A 265 -18.80 -15.90 1.24
N TYR A 266 -19.99 -16.48 1.41
CA TYR A 266 -20.77 -17.03 0.30
C TYR A 266 -21.12 -15.97 -0.74
N VAL A 267 -21.52 -14.76 -0.32
CA VAL A 267 -21.83 -13.69 -1.27
C VAL A 267 -20.58 -13.11 -1.94
N VAL A 268 -19.44 -13.01 -1.24
CA VAL A 268 -18.15 -12.64 -1.85
C VAL A 268 -17.71 -13.67 -2.90
N VAL A 269 -17.93 -14.97 -2.65
CA VAL A 269 -17.69 -16.02 -3.66
C VAL A 269 -18.63 -15.88 -4.86
N ALA A 270 -19.90 -15.52 -4.66
CA ALA A 270 -20.85 -15.24 -5.75
C ALA A 270 -20.44 -13.99 -6.56
N GLN A 271 -20.13 -12.88 -5.89
CA GLN A 271 -19.61 -11.66 -6.50
C GLN A 271 -18.35 -11.94 -7.33
N ARG A 272 -17.40 -12.74 -6.81
CA ARG A 272 -16.18 -13.13 -7.55
C ARG A 272 -16.51 -13.85 -8.86
N ARG A 273 -17.50 -14.75 -8.89
CA ARG A 273 -17.96 -15.41 -10.12
C ARG A 273 -18.56 -14.40 -11.11
N CYS A 274 -19.37 -13.46 -10.65
CA CYS A 274 -19.92 -12.39 -11.48
C CYS A 274 -18.83 -11.44 -12.02
N PHE A 275 -17.81 -11.10 -11.22
CA PHE A 275 -16.66 -10.31 -11.67
C PHE A 275 -15.84 -11.02 -12.76
N VAL A 276 -15.64 -12.34 -12.67
CA VAL A 276 -14.98 -13.12 -13.74
C VAL A 276 -15.79 -13.04 -15.04
N ARG A 277 -17.13 -13.23 -14.98
CA ARG A 277 -18.01 -13.07 -16.14
C ARG A 277 -17.98 -11.64 -16.70
N LEU A 278 -17.96 -10.62 -15.84
CA LEU A 278 -17.87 -9.22 -16.27
C LEU A 278 -16.58 -8.96 -17.07
N ARG A 279 -15.43 -9.49 -16.63
CA ARG A 279 -14.18 -9.37 -17.39
C ARG A 279 -14.29 -10.02 -18.76
N GLN A 280 -14.83 -11.24 -18.84
CA GLN A 280 -15.07 -11.92 -20.12
C GLN A 280 -15.96 -11.09 -21.08
N CYS A 281 -17.02 -10.45 -20.57
CA CYS A 281 -17.86 -9.54 -21.37
C CYS A 281 -17.09 -8.27 -21.82
N GLN A 282 -16.25 -7.70 -20.95
CA GLN A 282 -15.42 -6.54 -21.28
C GLN A 282 -14.36 -6.86 -22.34
N ASP A 283 -13.70 -8.01 -22.22
CA ASP A 283 -12.70 -8.49 -23.18
C ASP A 283 -13.33 -8.78 -24.55
N ALA A 284 -14.51 -9.41 -24.57
CA ALA A 284 -15.29 -9.65 -25.79
C ALA A 284 -15.67 -8.32 -26.49
N ARG A 285 -16.24 -7.36 -25.75
CA ARG A 285 -16.61 -6.05 -26.29
C ARG A 285 -15.39 -5.27 -26.78
N MET A 286 -14.26 -5.35 -26.07
CA MET A 286 -13.01 -4.70 -26.50
C MET A 286 -12.44 -5.35 -27.77
N LYS A 287 -12.54 -6.68 -27.91
CA LYS A 287 -12.19 -7.38 -29.14
C LYS A 287 -13.02 -6.90 -30.32
N SER A 288 -14.35 -6.82 -30.18
CA SER A 288 -15.24 -6.31 -31.23
C SER A 288 -14.96 -4.85 -31.62
N VAL A 289 -14.62 -3.99 -30.65
CA VAL A 289 -14.18 -2.61 -30.92
C VAL A 289 -12.86 -2.59 -31.69
N ASN A 290 -11.89 -3.43 -31.34
CA ASN A 290 -10.62 -3.53 -32.06
C ASN A 290 -10.78 -4.10 -33.47
N GLU A 291 -11.69 -5.06 -33.67
CA GLU A 291 -12.08 -5.57 -35.00
C GLU A 291 -12.64 -4.44 -35.88
N VAL A 292 -13.51 -3.58 -35.34
CA VAL A 292 -14.07 -2.42 -36.05
C VAL A 292 -12.99 -1.40 -36.43
N PHE A 293 -12.13 -0.99 -35.49
CA PHE A 293 -11.07 -0.03 -35.79
C PHE A 293 -10.04 -0.59 -36.79
N GLY A 294 -9.72 -1.89 -36.73
CA GLY A 294 -8.83 -2.55 -37.68
C GLY A 294 -9.41 -2.67 -39.10
N ALA A 295 -10.74 -2.79 -39.24
CA ALA A 295 -11.43 -2.94 -40.51
C ALA A 295 -12.17 -1.68 -41.00
N MET A 296 -11.94 -0.52 -40.35
CA MET A 296 -12.79 0.67 -40.47
C MET A 296 -13.07 1.13 -41.91
N GLN A 297 -12.06 1.09 -42.79
CA GLN A 297 -12.21 1.47 -44.20
C GLN A 297 -13.16 0.55 -44.97
N ILE A 298 -13.14 -0.76 -44.68
CA ILE A 298 -14.02 -1.76 -45.32
C ILE A 298 -15.45 -1.59 -44.80
N ILE A 299 -15.61 -1.36 -43.49
CA ILE A 299 -16.92 -1.13 -42.85
C ILE A 299 -17.62 0.09 -43.47
N LYS A 300 -16.92 1.22 -43.58
CA LYS A 300 -17.42 2.45 -44.23
C LYS A 300 -17.78 2.25 -45.70
N LEU A 301 -16.93 1.53 -46.45
CA LEU A 301 -17.14 1.32 -47.89
C LEU A 301 -18.37 0.43 -48.19
N ASN A 302 -18.81 -0.38 -47.22
CA ASN A 302 -19.99 -1.24 -47.34
C ASN A 302 -21.21 -0.77 -46.52
N ALA A 303 -21.14 0.42 -45.90
CA ALA A 303 -22.18 0.95 -44.99
C ALA A 303 -22.59 -0.05 -43.88
N TRP A 304 -21.61 -0.69 -43.24
CA TRP A 304 -21.84 -1.70 -42.20
C TRP A 304 -21.84 -1.14 -40.76
N GLU A 305 -21.71 0.18 -40.59
CA GLU A 305 -21.64 0.84 -39.28
C GLU A 305 -22.75 0.40 -38.30
N ASP A 306 -24.02 0.43 -38.73
CA ASP A 306 -25.15 0.06 -37.89
C ASP A 306 -25.08 -1.41 -37.41
N LYS A 307 -24.62 -2.33 -38.25
CA LYS A 307 -24.48 -3.76 -37.90
C LYS A 307 -23.38 -4.00 -36.87
N PHE A 308 -22.30 -3.24 -36.91
CA PHE A 308 -21.27 -3.29 -35.87
C PHE A 308 -21.67 -2.55 -34.60
N GLN A 309 -22.45 -1.47 -34.72
CA GLN A 309 -23.07 -0.78 -33.59
C GLN A 309 -24.03 -1.70 -32.83
N ASP A 310 -24.93 -2.40 -33.53
CA ASP A 310 -25.85 -3.40 -32.97
C ASP A 310 -25.10 -4.51 -32.22
N LYS A 311 -24.02 -5.06 -32.83
CA LYS A 311 -23.15 -6.07 -32.20
C LYS A 311 -22.57 -5.57 -30.87
N ILE A 312 -21.96 -4.38 -30.88
CA ILE A 312 -21.31 -3.79 -29.70
C ILE A 312 -22.36 -3.39 -28.63
N ALA A 313 -23.56 -2.96 -29.05
CA ALA A 313 -24.67 -2.67 -28.15
C ALA A 313 -25.21 -3.95 -27.46
N ALA A 314 -25.34 -5.06 -28.19
CA ALA A 314 -25.72 -6.35 -27.62
C ALA A 314 -24.68 -6.86 -26.60
N GLU A 315 -23.38 -6.80 -26.94
CA GLU A 315 -22.28 -7.12 -26.02
C GLU A 315 -22.30 -6.22 -24.77
N ARG A 316 -22.55 -4.91 -24.95
CA ARG A 316 -22.68 -3.94 -23.86
C ARG A 316 -23.90 -4.21 -22.97
N ASN A 317 -25.02 -4.67 -23.51
CA ASN A 317 -26.20 -5.02 -22.72
C ASN A 317 -25.93 -6.23 -21.81
N VAL A 318 -25.19 -7.24 -22.28
CA VAL A 318 -24.76 -8.38 -21.43
C VAL A 318 -23.73 -7.95 -20.38
N GLU A 319 -22.85 -6.99 -20.70
CA GLU A 319 -21.95 -6.36 -19.71
C GLU A 319 -22.75 -5.63 -18.62
N LEU A 320 -23.76 -4.83 -19.01
CA LEU A 320 -24.63 -4.07 -18.11
C LEU A 320 -25.51 -4.97 -17.23
N GLU A 321 -26.06 -6.06 -17.77
CA GLU A 321 -26.82 -7.04 -17.00
C GLU A 321 -25.94 -7.72 -15.94
N THR A 322 -24.68 -8.03 -16.30
CA THR A 322 -23.70 -8.62 -15.38
C THR A 322 -23.26 -7.60 -14.31
N LEU A 323 -23.11 -6.32 -14.66
CA LEU A 323 -22.87 -5.22 -13.72
C LEU A 323 -24.04 -5.04 -12.74
N TRP A 324 -25.28 -5.09 -13.21
CA TRP A 324 -26.47 -4.96 -12.36
C TRP A 324 -26.59 -6.10 -11.34
N ARG A 325 -26.27 -7.34 -11.76
CA ARG A 325 -26.15 -8.51 -10.87
C ARG A 325 -25.05 -8.34 -9.81
N ILE A 326 -23.92 -7.69 -10.13
CA ILE A 326 -22.87 -7.37 -9.15
C ILE A 326 -23.36 -6.29 -8.17
N PHE A 327 -24.01 -5.24 -8.68
CA PHE A 327 -24.50 -4.15 -7.86
C PHE A 327 -25.58 -4.61 -6.87
N SER A 328 -26.55 -5.42 -7.30
CA SER A 328 -27.60 -5.94 -6.40
C SER A 328 -27.04 -6.88 -5.32
N LEU A 329 -26.06 -7.74 -5.66
CA LEU A 329 -25.32 -8.52 -4.66
C LEU A 329 -24.54 -7.62 -3.68
N SER A 330 -23.96 -6.51 -4.13
CA SER A 330 -23.24 -5.55 -3.29
C SER A 330 -24.19 -4.79 -2.35
N SER A 331 -25.36 -4.36 -2.85
CA SER A 331 -26.42 -3.75 -2.05
C SER A 331 -26.94 -4.70 -0.98
N CYS A 332 -27.15 -5.98 -1.31
CA CYS A 332 -27.54 -7.01 -0.36
C CYS A 332 -26.50 -7.20 0.75
N VAL A 333 -25.20 -7.29 0.42
CA VAL A 333 -24.11 -7.36 1.42
C VAL A 333 -24.08 -6.10 2.30
N THR A 334 -24.27 -4.92 1.72
CA THR A 334 -24.25 -3.64 2.45
C THR A 334 -25.44 -3.51 3.42
N ALA A 335 -26.59 -4.12 3.09
CA ALA A 335 -27.77 -4.20 3.95
C ALA A 335 -27.68 -5.29 5.03
N LEU A 336 -26.83 -6.32 4.85
CA LEU A 336 -26.58 -7.38 5.82
C LEU A 336 -25.44 -7.07 6.81
N LEU A 337 -24.71 -5.96 6.60
CA LEU A 337 -23.54 -5.54 7.40
C LEU A 337 -23.75 -4.19 8.13
N ARG A 338 -24.99 -3.67 8.14
CA ARG A 338 -25.38 -2.43 8.81
C ARG A 338 -26.42 -2.69 9.89
#